data_AF-A0A6N7QCF2-F1
#
_entry.id   AF-A0A6N7QCF2-F1
#
_cell.length_a   1.000
_cell.length_b   1.000
_cell.length_c   1.000
_cell.angle_alpha   90.00
_cell.angle_beta   90.00
_cell.angle_gamma   90.00
#
_symmetry.space_group_name_H-M   'P 1'
#
loop_
_entity.id
_entity.type
_entity.pdbx_description
1 polymer ?
#
loop_
_entity_poly.entity_id
_entity_poly.type
_entity_poly.pdbx_seq_one_letter_code
_entity_poly.pdbx_strand_id
1 'polypeptide(L)'
;MLPNLAAEVAFWQNAFGLDDWTIEARHVADLRYPCNDAGAGYPAKGERMAGLCDVDIATKRAWISVQRPRTMKQLRAWPEVVLHEVMHVLGAATRAPGWTIQQEHRTINALVPTLAKARRRTPDLAASAARTLAEAYRRAAVEIAARRVSPNETFVRAAAAMTVTPQSSGSR
;
A
#
# COMPACT_ATOMS: atom_id res chain seq x y z
N MET A 1 -15.07 14.64 -14.47
CA MET A 1 -14.47 13.36 -14.90
C MET A 1 -13.87 12.68 -13.66
N LEU A 2 -14.08 11.37 -13.48
CA LEU A 2 -13.43 10.64 -12.37
C LEU A 2 -11.96 10.36 -12.71
N PRO A 3 -11.06 10.29 -11.71
CA PRO A 3 -9.71 9.80 -11.92
C PRO A 3 -9.70 8.38 -12.51
N ASN A 4 -8.68 8.07 -13.32
CA ASN A 4 -8.54 6.74 -13.89
C ASN A 4 -7.98 5.76 -12.84
N LEU A 5 -8.89 5.05 -12.16
CA LEU A 5 -8.54 4.07 -11.12
C LEU A 5 -7.64 2.95 -11.65
N ALA A 6 -7.95 2.40 -12.83
CA ALA A 6 -7.17 1.32 -13.41
C ALA A 6 -5.72 1.75 -13.70
N ALA A 7 -5.53 2.96 -14.23
CA ALA A 7 -4.19 3.49 -14.48
C ALA A 7 -3.38 3.72 -13.19
N GLU A 8 -4.02 4.21 -12.14
CA GLU A 8 -3.33 4.43 -10.85
C GLU A 8 -2.96 3.10 -10.18
N VAL A 9 -3.85 2.11 -10.21
CA VAL A 9 -3.56 0.75 -9.70
C VAL A 9 -2.44 0.09 -10.51
N ALA A 10 -2.50 0.15 -11.84
CA ALA A 10 -1.47 -0.43 -12.70
C ALA A 10 -0.09 0.20 -12.47
N PHE A 11 -0.04 1.53 -12.24
CA PHE A 11 1.21 2.20 -11.89
C PHE A 11 1.82 1.61 -10.62
N TRP A 12 1.04 1.51 -9.54
CA TRP A 12 1.55 1.02 -8.26
C TRP A 12 1.82 -0.49 -8.26
N GLN A 13 1.00 -1.28 -8.96
CA GLN A 13 1.22 -2.71 -9.15
C GLN A 13 2.60 -2.97 -9.77
N ASN A 14 2.90 -2.31 -10.89
CA ASN A 14 4.21 -2.40 -11.54
C ASN A 14 5.32 -1.85 -10.63
N ALA A 15 5.10 -0.68 -10.00
CA ALA A 15 6.09 -0.07 -9.13
C ALA A 15 6.46 -0.94 -7.91
N PHE A 16 5.54 -1.75 -7.40
CA PHE A 16 5.81 -2.70 -6.32
C PHE A 16 6.28 -4.08 -6.79
N GLY A 17 6.32 -4.33 -8.11
CA GLY A 17 6.68 -5.64 -8.68
C GLY A 17 5.64 -6.72 -8.38
N LEU A 18 4.36 -6.37 -8.47
CA LEU A 18 3.21 -7.25 -8.26
C LEU A 18 2.64 -7.76 -9.60
N ASP A 19 3.50 -7.99 -10.59
CA ASP A 19 3.11 -8.35 -11.96
C ASP A 19 2.47 -9.75 -12.04
N ASP A 20 2.75 -10.61 -11.06
CA ASP A 20 2.16 -11.94 -10.92
C ASP A 20 0.85 -11.95 -10.11
N TRP A 21 0.38 -10.78 -9.67
CA TRP A 21 -0.91 -10.61 -9.02
C TRP A 21 -1.98 -10.10 -10.00
N THR A 22 -3.19 -10.62 -9.89
CA THR A 22 -4.35 -10.04 -10.58
C THR A 22 -5.06 -9.06 -9.64
N ILE A 23 -5.01 -7.76 -9.94
CA ILE A 23 -5.66 -6.72 -9.14
C ILE A 23 -6.85 -6.13 -9.91
N GLU A 24 -8.05 -6.38 -9.38
CA GLU A 24 -9.28 -5.79 -9.90
C GLU A 24 -9.66 -4.56 -9.07
N ALA A 25 -9.97 -3.45 -9.72
CA ALA A 25 -10.28 -2.20 -9.03
C ALA A 25 -11.57 -1.55 -9.53
N ARG A 26 -12.40 -1.08 -8.60
CA ARG A 26 -13.68 -0.41 -8.92
C ARG A 26 -13.98 0.79 -8.04
N HIS A 27 -14.72 1.73 -8.60
CA HIS A 27 -15.35 2.80 -7.83
C HIS A 27 -16.66 2.31 -7.22
N VAL A 28 -16.88 2.62 -5.94
CA VAL A 28 -18.12 2.30 -5.23
C VAL A 28 -18.79 3.59 -4.75
N ALA A 29 -20.09 3.71 -4.98
CA ALA A 29 -20.83 4.93 -4.66
C ALA A 29 -21.03 5.14 -3.15
N ASP A 30 -21.27 4.08 -2.38
CA ASP A 30 -21.36 4.10 -0.92
C ASP A 30 -20.61 2.89 -0.36
N LEU A 31 -19.30 3.04 -0.19
CA LEU A 31 -18.42 1.98 0.31
C LEU A 31 -18.54 1.88 1.83
N ARG A 32 -18.83 0.68 2.31
CA ARG A 32 -19.01 0.40 3.74
C ARG A 32 -18.24 -0.85 4.14
N TYR A 33 -17.75 -0.84 5.37
CA TYR A 33 -17.07 -2.01 5.93
C TYR A 33 -18.07 -3.18 6.05
N PRO A 34 -17.78 -4.35 5.43
CA PRO A 34 -18.77 -5.42 5.29
C PRO A 34 -18.85 -6.35 6.51
N CYS A 35 -17.79 -6.44 7.32
CA CYS A 35 -17.64 -7.47 8.34
C CYS A 35 -18.17 -7.05 9.71
N ASN A 36 -18.69 -8.03 10.46
CA ASN A 36 -19.10 -7.86 11.87
C ASN A 36 -17.90 -7.87 12.84
N ASP A 37 -16.70 -8.10 12.33
CA ASP A 37 -15.48 -8.30 13.13
C ASP A 37 -14.92 -6.95 13.59
N ALA A 38 -15.63 -6.26 14.47
CA ALA A 38 -15.13 -5.09 15.19
C ALA A 38 -14.12 -5.53 16.27
N GLY A 39 -13.01 -6.15 15.84
CA GLY A 39 -11.85 -6.43 16.67
C GLY A 39 -10.97 -5.18 16.83
N ALA A 40 -9.94 -5.27 17.70
CA ALA A 40 -9.01 -4.17 17.95
C ALA A 40 -8.32 -3.70 16.64
N GLY A 41 -8.81 -2.62 16.03
CA GLY A 41 -8.24 -2.01 14.84
C GLY A 41 -9.05 -2.18 13.54
N TYR A 42 -10.20 -2.87 13.58
CA TYR A 42 -11.14 -2.93 12.46
C TYR A 42 -12.31 -1.94 12.63
N PRO A 43 -12.76 -1.29 11.54
CA PRO A 43 -13.96 -0.44 11.57
C PRO A 43 -15.21 -1.21 11.99
N ALA A 44 -16.23 -0.50 12.47
CA ALA A 44 -17.52 -1.14 12.75
C ALA A 44 -18.23 -1.54 11.44
N LYS A 45 -19.05 -2.60 11.47
CA LYS A 45 -19.87 -2.95 10.30
C LYS A 45 -20.72 -1.77 9.85
N GLY A 46 -20.74 -1.52 8.54
CA GLY A 46 -21.53 -0.46 7.95
C GLY A 46 -20.88 0.93 8.05
N GLU A 47 -19.74 1.05 8.73
CA GLU A 47 -18.93 2.27 8.76
C GLU A 47 -18.46 2.63 7.34
N ARG A 48 -18.43 3.92 7.03
CA ARG A 48 -18.07 4.40 5.69
C ARG A 48 -16.56 4.32 5.51
N MET A 49 -16.14 3.78 4.38
CA MET A 49 -14.73 3.57 4.08
C MET A 49 -14.30 4.44 2.90
N ALA A 50 -13.03 4.85 2.90
CA ALA A 50 -12.43 5.50 1.74
C ALA A 50 -11.98 4.47 0.70
N GLY A 51 -11.41 3.36 1.16
CA GLY A 51 -11.00 2.21 0.37
C GLY A 51 -11.17 0.91 1.15
N LEU A 52 -11.21 -0.19 0.41
CA LEU A 52 -11.18 -1.56 0.93
C LEU A 52 -10.39 -2.43 -0.04
N CYS A 53 -9.55 -3.29 0.51
CA CYS A 53 -8.82 -4.32 -0.20
C CYS A 53 -9.20 -5.70 0.35
N ASP A 54 -9.62 -6.58 -0.53
CA ASP A 54 -9.75 -8.02 -0.26
C ASP A 54 -8.66 -8.76 -1.04
N VAL A 55 -8.03 -9.76 -0.42
CA VAL A 55 -6.86 -10.46 -0.95
C VAL A 55 -7.03 -11.97 -0.81
N ASP A 56 -6.88 -12.67 -1.92
CA ASP A 56 -6.71 -14.12 -1.95
C ASP A 56 -5.24 -14.43 -2.29
N ILE A 57 -4.47 -14.78 -1.26
CA ILE A 57 -3.05 -15.10 -1.38
C ILE A 57 -2.84 -16.41 -2.17
N ALA A 58 -3.75 -17.38 -2.05
CA ALA A 58 -3.61 -18.68 -2.68
C ALA A 58 -3.69 -18.56 -4.21
N THR A 59 -4.56 -17.69 -4.70
CA THR A 59 -4.73 -17.42 -6.14
C THR A 59 -4.00 -16.17 -6.63
N LYS A 60 -3.32 -15.43 -5.74
CA LYS A 60 -2.68 -14.13 -6.02
C LYS A 60 -3.65 -13.13 -6.67
N ARG A 61 -4.85 -13.03 -6.12
CA ARG A 61 -5.88 -12.08 -6.58
C ARG A 61 -6.19 -11.06 -5.50
N ALA A 62 -6.50 -9.84 -5.92
CA ALA A 62 -6.95 -8.79 -5.03
C ALA A 62 -8.11 -8.00 -5.64
N TRP A 63 -9.04 -7.57 -4.79
CA TRP A 63 -10.16 -6.71 -5.15
C TRP A 63 -10.09 -5.41 -4.37
N ILE A 64 -9.85 -4.31 -5.08
CA ILE A 64 -9.77 -2.97 -4.53
C ILE A 64 -11.08 -2.22 -4.83
N SER A 65 -11.78 -1.82 -3.78
CA SER A 65 -12.95 -0.96 -3.88
C SER A 65 -12.63 0.41 -3.31
N VAL A 66 -12.75 1.46 -4.11
CA VAL A 66 -12.49 2.85 -3.67
C VAL A 66 -13.76 3.67 -3.72
N GLN A 67 -14.06 4.37 -2.64
CA GLN A 67 -15.19 5.27 -2.55
C GLN A 67 -15.09 6.34 -3.64
N ARG A 68 -16.15 6.48 -4.46
CA ARG A 68 -16.23 7.54 -5.47
C ARG A 68 -16.13 8.90 -4.77
N PRO A 69 -15.14 9.76 -5.12
CA PRO A 69 -14.99 11.06 -4.48
C PRO A 69 -16.20 11.94 -4.80
N ARG A 70 -16.78 12.55 -3.77
CA ARG A 70 -17.94 13.46 -3.86
C ARG A 70 -17.57 14.92 -3.60
N THR A 71 -16.38 15.16 -3.04
CA THR A 71 -15.86 16.50 -2.73
C THR A 71 -14.45 16.69 -3.29
N MET A 72 -14.03 17.94 -3.47
CA MET A 72 -12.65 18.26 -3.87
C MET A 72 -11.61 17.77 -2.86
N LYS A 73 -11.95 17.76 -1.56
CA LYS A 73 -11.08 17.20 -0.52
C LYS A 73 -10.85 15.71 -0.74
N GLN A 74 -11.93 14.96 -1.00
CA GLN A 74 -11.84 13.53 -1.31
C GLN A 74 -11.10 13.28 -2.61
N LEU A 75 -11.33 14.10 -3.64
CA LEU A 75 -10.62 13.99 -4.92
C LEU A 75 -9.11 14.19 -4.75
N ARG A 76 -8.68 15.13 -3.91
CA ARG A 76 -7.24 15.36 -3.63
C ARG A 76 -6.59 14.23 -2.83
N ALA A 77 -7.33 13.61 -1.91
CA ALA A 77 -6.86 12.48 -1.12
C ALA A 77 -6.96 11.15 -1.88
N TRP A 78 -7.67 11.09 -3.01
CA TRP A 78 -7.96 9.86 -3.73
C TRP A 78 -6.72 9.04 -4.12
N PRO A 79 -5.60 9.63 -4.61
CA PRO A 79 -4.40 8.84 -4.92
C PRO A 79 -3.80 8.16 -3.69
N GLU A 80 -3.89 8.80 -2.51
CA GLU A 80 -3.40 8.22 -1.25
C GLU A 80 -4.24 7.02 -0.83
N VAL A 81 -5.55 7.08 -1.05
CA VAL A 81 -6.45 5.95 -0.80
C VAL A 81 -6.13 4.78 -1.73
N VAL A 82 -5.97 5.03 -3.04
CA VAL A 82 -5.62 3.95 -4.00
C VAL A 82 -4.30 3.30 -3.62
N LEU A 83 -3.28 4.11 -3.32
CA LEU A 83 -1.98 3.60 -2.89
C LEU A 83 -2.09 2.79 -1.59
N HIS A 84 -2.86 3.27 -0.61
CA HIS A 84 -3.11 2.54 0.64
C HIS A 84 -3.62 1.12 0.37
N GLU A 85 -4.64 0.99 -0.49
CA GLU A 85 -5.21 -0.31 -0.82
C GLU A 85 -4.23 -1.21 -1.60
N VAL A 86 -3.44 -0.65 -2.52
CA VAL A 86 -2.41 -1.44 -3.23
C VAL A 86 -1.31 -1.91 -2.27
N MET A 87 -0.97 -1.12 -1.24
CA MET A 87 0.00 -1.54 -0.24
C MET A 87 -0.48 -2.71 0.62
N HIS A 88 -1.80 -2.93 0.79
CA HIS A 88 -2.32 -4.16 1.39
C HIS A 88 -1.99 -5.39 0.54
N VAL A 89 -2.05 -5.27 -0.79
CA VAL A 89 -1.64 -6.34 -1.71
C VAL A 89 -0.15 -6.64 -1.56
N LEU A 90 0.70 -5.60 -1.49
CA LEU A 90 2.13 -5.77 -1.20
C LEU A 90 2.34 -6.47 0.16
N GLY A 91 1.61 -6.06 1.19
CA GLY A 91 1.66 -6.68 2.52
C GLY A 91 1.28 -8.16 2.47
N ALA A 92 0.22 -8.52 1.74
CA ALA A 92 -0.20 -9.90 1.53
C ALA A 92 0.83 -10.72 0.75
N ALA A 93 1.40 -10.15 -0.31
CA ALA A 93 2.43 -10.78 -1.14
C ALA A 93 3.74 -11.04 -0.38
N THR A 94 3.98 -10.30 0.71
CA THR A 94 5.20 -10.36 1.51
C THR A 94 4.94 -10.79 2.94
N ARG A 95 3.78 -11.39 3.22
CA ARG A 95 3.36 -11.64 4.60
C ARG A 95 4.25 -12.69 5.27
N ALA A 96 4.96 -12.26 6.30
CA ALA A 96 5.74 -13.14 7.17
C ALA A 96 4.87 -13.70 8.31
N PRO A 97 5.19 -14.91 8.83
CA PRO A 97 4.60 -15.39 10.08
C PRO A 97 4.81 -14.39 11.21
N GLY A 98 3.74 -14.05 11.95
CA GLY A 98 3.80 -13.09 13.06
C GLY A 98 3.58 -11.62 12.69
N TRP A 99 3.38 -11.28 11.41
CA TRP A 99 3.00 -9.92 10.98
C TRP A 99 1.52 -9.63 11.29
N THR A 100 1.25 -8.58 12.07
CA THR A 100 -0.12 -8.18 12.45
C THR A 100 -0.67 -7.08 11.53
N ILE A 101 -2.01 -7.04 11.41
CA ILE A 101 -2.70 -5.98 10.65
C ILE A 101 -2.41 -4.59 11.24
N GLN A 102 -2.24 -4.43 12.57
CA GLN A 102 -1.90 -3.12 13.13
C GLN A 102 -0.47 -2.67 12.75
N GLN A 103 0.48 -3.59 12.59
CA GLN A 103 1.82 -3.26 12.09
C GLN A 103 1.77 -2.85 10.63
N GLU A 104 0.97 -3.55 9.83
CA GLU A 104 0.70 -3.22 8.44
C GLU A 104 0.13 -1.80 8.31
N HIS A 105 -0.97 -1.50 9.00
CA HIS A 105 -1.62 -0.19 8.94
C HIS A 105 -0.70 0.94 9.39
N ARG A 106 0.08 0.75 10.46
CA ARG A 106 1.06 1.76 10.90
C ARG A 106 2.09 2.05 9.81
N THR A 107 2.55 1.02 9.11
CA THR A 107 3.52 1.18 8.03
C THR A 107 2.92 1.90 6.83
N ILE A 108 1.75 1.44 6.39
CA ILE A 108 1.04 2.05 5.26
C ILE A 108 0.77 3.53 5.56
N ASN A 109 0.23 3.85 6.74
CA ASN A 109 -0.07 5.23 7.13
C ASN A 109 1.17 6.15 7.17
N ALA A 110 2.35 5.62 7.50
CA ALA A 110 3.58 6.39 7.51
C ALA A 110 4.11 6.66 6.08
N LEU A 111 3.92 5.71 5.16
CA LEU A 111 4.57 5.74 3.85
C LEU A 111 3.70 6.32 2.72
N VAL A 112 2.38 6.10 2.79
CA VAL A 112 1.41 6.55 1.79
C VAL A 112 1.53 8.04 1.49
N PRO A 113 1.56 8.96 2.48
CA PRO A 113 1.63 10.40 2.18
C PRO A 113 2.90 10.78 1.41
N THR A 114 4.03 10.15 1.74
CA THR A 114 5.33 10.39 1.10
C THR A 114 5.35 9.90 -0.33
N LEU A 115 4.93 8.65 -0.57
CA LEU A 115 4.89 8.05 -1.90
C LEU A 115 3.87 8.72 -2.81
N ALA A 116 2.67 9.03 -2.31
CA ALA A 116 1.66 9.74 -3.09
C ALA A 116 2.12 11.17 -3.44
N LYS A 117 2.82 11.86 -2.52
CA LYS A 117 3.43 13.15 -2.83
C LYS A 117 4.53 13.03 -3.90
N ALA A 118 5.37 12.00 -3.82
CA ALA A 118 6.37 11.71 -4.84
C ALA A 118 5.71 11.44 -6.20
N ARG A 119 4.66 10.61 -6.25
CA ARG A 119 3.92 10.27 -7.48
C ARG A 119 3.37 11.49 -8.22
N ARG A 120 2.92 12.50 -7.47
CA ARG A 120 2.40 13.77 -8.02
C ARG A 120 3.50 14.67 -8.60
N ARG A 121 4.72 14.60 -8.06
CA ARG A 121 5.82 15.51 -8.42
C ARG A 121 6.80 14.90 -9.41
N THR A 122 7.14 13.64 -9.21
CA THR A 122 8.21 12.93 -9.91
C THR A 122 7.85 11.44 -9.98
N PRO A 123 7.06 11.02 -10.98
CA PRO A 123 6.56 9.64 -11.08
C PRO A 123 7.66 8.58 -11.06
N ASP A 124 8.78 8.81 -11.74
CA ASP A 124 9.89 7.85 -11.80
C ASP A 124 10.57 7.66 -10.44
N LEU A 125 10.72 8.74 -9.66
CA LEU A 125 11.23 8.68 -8.29
C LEU A 125 10.27 7.91 -7.39
N ALA A 126 8.96 8.11 -7.54
CA ALA A 126 7.95 7.37 -6.80
C ALA A 126 8.01 5.86 -7.12
N ALA A 127 8.16 5.51 -8.40
CA ALA A 127 8.32 4.13 -8.82
C ALA A 127 9.61 3.50 -8.27
N SER A 128 10.72 4.25 -8.29
CA SER A 128 11.98 3.80 -7.70
C SER A 128 11.87 3.56 -6.19
N ALA A 129 11.30 4.52 -5.45
CA ALA A 129 11.09 4.40 -4.01
C ALA A 129 10.16 3.23 -3.66
N ALA A 130 9.10 3.01 -4.45
CA ALA A 130 8.19 1.88 -4.30
C ALA A 130 8.89 0.53 -4.50
N ARG A 131 9.77 0.40 -5.50
CA ARG A 131 10.59 -0.81 -5.70
C ARG A 131 11.51 -1.08 -4.53
N THR A 132 12.25 -0.06 -4.07
CA THR A 132 13.13 -0.16 -2.90
C THR A 132 12.35 -0.60 -1.66
N LEU A 133 11.16 -0.04 -1.46
CA LEU A 133 10.28 -0.42 -0.36
C LEU A 133 9.82 -1.88 -0.48
N ALA A 134 9.35 -2.31 -1.65
CA ALA A 134 8.90 -3.67 -1.88
C ALA A 134 10.02 -4.70 -1.68
N GLU A 135 11.25 -4.36 -2.07
CA GLU A 135 12.42 -5.19 -1.77
C GLU A 135 12.71 -5.29 -0.27
N ALA A 136 12.62 -4.17 0.45
CA ALA A 136 12.81 -4.15 1.90
C ALA A 136 11.76 -5.06 2.59
N TYR A 137 10.50 -4.98 2.18
CA TYR A 137 9.40 -5.84 2.64
C TYR A 137 9.63 -7.33 2.32
N ARG A 138 10.20 -7.66 1.16
CA ARG A 138 10.53 -9.04 0.82
C ARG A 138 11.69 -9.58 1.68
N ARG A 139 12.77 -8.82 1.83
CA ARG A 139 13.94 -9.21 2.65
C ARG A 139 13.54 -9.42 4.11
N ALA A 140 12.80 -8.45 4.63
CA ALA A 140 12.15 -8.51 5.93
C ALA A 140 11.41 -9.81 6.20
N ALA A 141 10.53 -10.19 5.28
CA ALA A 141 9.68 -11.35 5.45
C ALA A 141 10.49 -12.64 5.56
N VAL A 142 11.57 -12.74 4.76
CA VAL A 142 12.54 -13.84 4.83
C VAL A 142 13.28 -13.83 6.18
N GLU A 143 13.74 -12.67 6.66
CA GLU A 143 14.45 -12.57 7.94
C GLU A 143 13.55 -12.92 9.15
N ILE A 144 12.29 -12.49 9.14
CA ILE A 144 11.29 -12.82 10.17
C ILE A 144 10.96 -14.32 10.13
N ALA A 145 10.72 -14.89 8.95
CA ALA A 145 10.49 -16.33 8.79
C ALA A 145 11.69 -17.16 9.29
N ALA A 146 12.91 -16.65 9.09
CA ALA A 146 14.14 -17.23 9.61
C ALA A 146 14.40 -16.95 11.11
N ARG A 147 13.49 -16.24 11.81
CA ARG A 147 13.61 -15.80 13.21
C ARG A 147 14.88 -14.95 13.50
N ARG A 148 15.40 -14.26 12.49
CA ARG A 148 16.65 -13.49 12.58
C ARG A 148 16.44 -12.04 13.04
N VAL A 149 15.23 -11.52 12.91
CA VAL A 149 14.84 -10.15 13.31
C VAL A 149 13.41 -10.14 13.82
N SER A 150 13.08 -9.17 14.68
CA SER A 150 11.69 -8.94 15.07
C SER A 150 10.92 -8.17 13.97
N PRO A 151 9.60 -8.40 13.80
CA PRO A 151 8.79 -7.67 12.82
C PRO A 151 8.82 -6.14 12.98
N ASN A 152 9.08 -5.63 14.20
CA ASN A 152 9.19 -4.19 14.45
C ASN A 152 10.53 -3.59 13.98
N GLU A 153 11.64 -4.32 14.06
CA GLU A 153 12.97 -3.81 13.62
C GLU A 153 13.06 -3.67 12.10
N THR A 154 12.42 -4.59 11.40
CA THR A 154 12.22 -4.53 9.95
C THR A 154 11.63 -3.20 9.49
N PHE A 155 10.58 -2.75 10.16
CA PHE A 155 9.84 -1.53 9.80
C PHE A 155 10.73 -0.30 9.91
N VAL A 156 11.51 -0.19 11.00
CA VAL A 156 12.46 0.90 11.19
C VAL A 156 13.49 0.93 10.06
N ARG A 157 13.96 -0.24 9.60
CA ARG A 157 14.93 -0.34 8.50
C ARG A 157 14.35 0.02 7.14
N ALA A 158 13.13 -0.43 6.82
CA ALA A 158 12.45 -0.11 5.57
C ALA A 158 12.11 1.39 5.48
N ALA A 159 11.63 1.98 6.58
CA ALA A 159 11.37 3.41 6.66
C ALA A 159 12.68 4.23 6.57
N ALA A 160 13.76 3.77 7.21
CA ALA A 160 15.07 4.41 7.13
C ALA A 160 15.66 4.36 5.70
N ALA A 161 15.46 3.27 4.97
CA ALA A 161 15.89 3.13 3.57
C ALA A 161 15.24 4.18 2.65
N MET A 162 14.02 4.63 2.97
CA MET A 162 13.34 5.70 2.22
C MET A 162 13.82 7.12 2.59
N THR A 163 14.47 7.29 3.75
CA THR A 163 15.06 8.57 4.18
C THR A 163 16.50 8.78 3.69
N VAL A 164 17.20 7.71 3.29
CA VAL A 164 18.58 7.77 2.81
C VAL A 164 18.61 7.57 1.30
N THR A 165 18.13 8.55 0.52
CA THR A 165 18.66 8.73 -0.84
C THR A 165 18.53 10.18 -1.31
N PRO A 166 19.58 11.00 -1.12
CA PRO A 166 20.05 11.89 -2.14
C PRO A 166 21.31 11.25 -2.74
N GLN A 167 21.18 10.51 -3.84
CA GLN A 167 22.33 10.34 -4.73
C GLN A 167 22.49 11.66 -5.47
N SER A 168 23.34 12.54 -4.93
CA SER A 168 23.97 13.59 -5.71
C SER A 168 24.92 12.92 -6.70
N SER A 169 24.44 12.63 -7.90
CA SER A 169 25.27 12.26 -9.04
C SER A 169 25.68 13.54 -9.80
N GLY A 170 26.98 13.86 -9.75
CA GLY A 170 27.69 14.77 -10.68
C GLY A 170 27.57 16.25 -10.34
N SER A 171 28.65 17.04 -10.36
CA SER A 171 29.58 17.13 -11.49
C SER A 171 30.97 17.62 -11.07
N ARG A 172 31.97 17.01 -11.72
CA ARG A 172 33.34 17.46 -12.08
C ARG A 172 34.07 18.45 -11.19
#